data_AF-A0A8J6MQC3-F1
#
_entry.id   AF-A0A8J6MQC3-F1
#
_cell.length_a   1.000
_cell.length_b   1.000
_cell.length_c   1.000
_cell.angle_alpha   90.00
_cell.angle_beta   90.00
_cell.angle_gamma   90.00
#
_symmetry.space_group_name_H-M   'P 1'
#
loop_
_entity.id
_entity.type
_entity.pdbx_description
1 polymer ?
#
loop_
_entity_poly.entity_id
_entity_poly.type
_entity_poly.pdbx_seq_one_letter_code
_entity_poly.pdbx_strand_id
1 'polypeptide(L)'
;MSTQPTDAKSIKLNKGDAAPLFDLQDLNGNKVALADYTGEKVYVKFWASWCSICLAGLDELNTLSNQKNDFKVISIVSPDFRGEQSAADFTKWFKKQEANNITVLLDANGNWTQKYGVRGYPTSAYIGSDGVLVKSAPGHSSNHVITQTFMAIK
;
A
#
# COMPACT_ATOMS: atom_id res chain seq x y z
N MET A 1 -0.44 -16.28 -49.16
CA MET A 1 -0.10 -15.10 -48.35
C MET A 1 -0.22 -15.52 -46.89
N SER A 2 0.88 -15.97 -46.30
CA SER A 2 0.90 -16.42 -44.90
C SER A 2 1.29 -15.24 -44.02
N THR A 3 0.34 -14.66 -43.30
CA THR A 3 0.63 -13.68 -42.24
C THR A 3 1.07 -14.44 -40.99
N GLN A 4 2.31 -14.20 -40.55
CA GLN A 4 2.84 -14.68 -39.27
C GLN A 4 2.06 -14.04 -38.11
N PRO A 5 1.86 -14.74 -36.98
CA PRO A 5 1.38 -14.11 -35.76
C PRO A 5 2.45 -13.14 -35.26
N THR A 6 2.04 -11.91 -34.96
CA THR A 6 2.86 -10.90 -34.31
C THR A 6 3.36 -11.40 -32.95
N ASP A 7 4.62 -11.10 -32.64
CA ASP A 7 5.28 -11.43 -31.38
C ASP A 7 4.47 -10.94 -30.17
N ALA A 8 3.68 -11.83 -29.57
CA ALA A 8 3.15 -11.64 -28.24
C ALA A 8 4.35 -11.66 -27.29
N LYS A 9 4.86 -10.47 -26.96
CA LYS A 9 5.88 -10.28 -25.91
C LYS A 9 5.42 -11.05 -24.68
N SER A 10 6.12 -12.12 -24.34
CA SER A 10 5.76 -13.00 -23.23
C SER A 10 5.83 -12.19 -21.93
N ILE A 11 4.68 -11.71 -21.46
CA ILE A 11 4.59 -11.01 -20.18
C ILE A 11 4.88 -12.05 -19.10
N LYS A 12 6.09 -12.02 -18.56
CA LYS A 12 6.46 -12.85 -17.43
C LYS A 12 5.70 -12.33 -16.21
N LEU A 13 4.59 -12.96 -15.83
CA LEU A 13 3.81 -12.59 -14.65
C LEU A 13 4.56 -12.89 -13.34
N ASN A 14 4.20 -12.19 -12.27
CA ASN A 14 4.56 -12.53 -10.90
C ASN A 14 3.78 -13.78 -10.45
N LYS A 15 4.29 -14.46 -9.42
CA LYS A 15 3.59 -15.59 -8.78
C LYS A 15 2.76 -15.06 -7.61
N GLY A 16 1.54 -15.55 -7.46
CA GLY A 16 0.63 -15.18 -6.38
C GLY A 16 -0.80 -15.02 -6.86
N ASP A 17 -1.67 -14.59 -5.96
CA ASP A 17 -3.06 -14.25 -6.27
C ASP A 17 -3.18 -12.77 -6.62
N ALA A 18 -4.24 -12.41 -7.34
CA ALA A 18 -4.59 -11.01 -7.58
C ALA A 18 -4.77 -10.27 -6.24
N ALA A 19 -4.20 -9.07 -6.14
CA ALA A 19 -4.38 -8.23 -4.96
C ALA A 19 -5.85 -7.82 -4.81
N PRO A 20 -6.43 -7.84 -3.60
CA PRO A 20 -7.79 -7.33 -3.39
C PRO A 20 -7.90 -5.86 -3.81
N LEU A 21 -8.81 -5.57 -4.75
CA LEU A 21 -8.97 -4.26 -5.38
C LEU A 21 -9.67 -3.26 -4.44
N PHE A 22 -8.91 -2.63 -3.54
CA PHE A 22 -9.48 -1.61 -2.67
C PHE A 22 -9.95 -0.38 -3.46
N ASP A 23 -11.00 0.23 -2.93
CA ASP A 23 -11.56 1.50 -3.39
C ASP A 23 -11.92 2.28 -2.11
N LEU A 24 -11.10 3.28 -1.80
CA LEU A 24 -11.10 3.99 -0.53
C LEU A 24 -10.97 5.50 -0.74
N GLN A 25 -11.23 6.26 0.32
CA GLN A 25 -10.97 7.70 0.34
C GLN A 25 -9.68 8.00 1.09
N ASP A 26 -8.94 9.01 0.63
CA ASP A 26 -7.84 9.61 1.37
C ASP A 26 -8.34 10.62 2.42
N LEU A 27 -7.42 11.21 3.18
CA LEU A 27 -7.74 12.21 4.23
C LEU A 27 -8.35 13.52 3.71
N ASN A 28 -8.30 13.75 2.39
CA ASN A 28 -8.89 14.92 1.73
C ASN A 28 -10.23 14.58 1.06
N GLY A 29 -10.69 13.33 1.17
CA GLY A 29 -11.92 12.85 0.52
C GLY A 29 -11.73 12.44 -0.94
N ASN A 30 -10.51 12.42 -1.46
CA ASN A 30 -10.25 11.95 -2.82
C ASN A 30 -10.40 10.44 -2.88
N LYS A 31 -11.08 9.96 -3.91
CA LYS A 31 -11.17 8.53 -4.22
C LYS A 31 -9.82 8.00 -4.71
N VAL A 32 -9.38 6.87 -4.15
CA VAL A 32 -8.16 6.16 -4.55
C VAL A 32 -8.51 4.68 -4.68
N ALA A 33 -8.45 4.15 -5.90
CA ALA A 33 -8.66 2.74 -6.17
C ALA A 33 -7.36 2.07 -6.59
N LEU A 34 -7.15 0.81 -6.18
CA LEU A 34 -5.98 0.05 -6.62
C LEU A 34 -5.94 -0.11 -8.15
N ALA A 35 -7.11 -0.20 -8.78
CA ALA A 35 -7.23 -0.33 -10.23
C ALA A 35 -6.64 0.86 -11.00
N ASP A 36 -6.56 2.05 -10.37
CA ASP A 36 -5.98 3.25 -10.98
C ASP A 36 -4.46 3.12 -11.17
N TYR A 37 -3.82 2.14 -10.51
CA TYR A 37 -2.38 1.85 -10.58
C TYR A 37 -2.07 0.64 -11.47
N THR A 38 -2.97 0.27 -12.38
CA THR A 38 -2.71 -0.83 -13.32
C THR A 38 -1.45 -0.53 -14.16
N GLY A 39 -0.50 -1.46 -14.17
CA GLY A 39 0.80 -1.26 -14.84
C GLY A 39 1.86 -0.60 -13.95
N GLU A 40 1.52 -0.22 -12.72
CA GLU A 40 2.44 0.32 -11.72
C GLU A 40 2.58 -0.65 -10.54
N LYS A 41 3.78 -0.77 -9.98
CA LYS A 41 3.99 -1.49 -8.73
C LYS A 41 3.44 -0.67 -7.57
N VAL A 42 2.88 -1.31 -6.56
CA VAL A 42 2.29 -0.62 -5.40
C VAL A 42 2.76 -1.23 -4.09
N TYR A 43 3.29 -0.38 -3.22
CA TYR A 43 3.55 -0.67 -1.82
C TYR A 43 2.38 -0.20 -0.97
N VAL A 44 1.85 -1.08 -0.13
CA VAL A 44 0.79 -0.74 0.82
C VAL A 44 1.26 -1.03 2.24
N LYS A 45 1.30 0.00 3.10
CA LYS A 45 1.53 -0.16 4.55
C LYS A 45 0.20 -0.10 5.29
N PHE A 46 -0.19 -1.18 5.95
CA PHE A 46 -1.29 -1.21 6.91
C PHE A 46 -0.75 -0.86 8.30
N TRP A 47 -1.37 0.12 8.97
CA TRP A 47 -0.89 0.64 10.25
C TRP A 47 -2.02 1.24 11.09
N ALA A 48 -1.69 1.68 12.31
CA ALA A 48 -2.62 2.35 13.21
C ALA A 48 -1.93 3.47 14.00
N SER A 49 -2.69 4.49 14.44
CA SER A 49 -2.17 5.66 15.17
C SER A 49 -1.59 5.32 16.54
N TRP A 50 -2.06 4.24 17.18
CA TRP A 50 -1.55 3.76 18.48
C TRP A 50 -0.35 2.82 18.37
N CYS A 51 0.02 2.40 17.15
CA CYS A 51 1.11 1.46 16.91
C CYS A 51 2.47 2.16 17.01
N SER A 52 3.15 2.02 18.14
CA SER A 52 4.45 2.65 18.40
C SER A 52 5.51 2.38 17.33
N ILE A 53 5.60 1.13 16.85
CA ILE A 53 6.51 0.74 15.77
C ILE A 53 6.15 1.44 14.45
N CYS A 54 4.86 1.61 14.18
CA CYS A 54 4.38 2.29 12.98
C CYS A 54 4.79 3.78 13.00
N LEU A 55 4.66 4.43 14.15
CA LEU A 55 5.04 5.83 14.37
C LEU A 55 6.55 6.04 14.28
N ALA A 56 7.35 5.13 14.86
CA ALA A 56 8.80 5.19 14.79
C ALA A 56 9.33 5.18 13.35
N GLY A 57 8.62 4.51 12.43
CA GLY A 57 8.93 4.47 10.99
C GLY A 57 8.11 5.45 10.14
N LEU A 58 7.46 6.46 10.72
CA LEU A 58 6.59 7.38 9.97
C LEU A 58 7.40 8.35 9.09
N ASP A 59 8.48 8.92 9.63
CA ASP A 59 9.37 9.82 8.88
C ASP A 59 10.10 9.08 7.73
N GLU A 60 10.48 7.82 7.98
CA GLU A 60 11.05 6.95 6.96
C GLU A 60 10.05 6.74 5.80
N LEU A 61 8.77 6.47 6.10
CA LEU A 61 7.72 6.33 5.09
C LEU A 61 7.42 7.66 4.36
N ASN A 62 7.45 8.78 5.09
CA ASN A 62 7.29 10.11 4.52
C ASN A 62 8.40 10.41 3.50
N THR A 63 9.64 10.06 3.84
CA THR A 63 10.78 10.15 2.93
C THR A 63 10.59 9.26 1.70
N LEU A 64 10.19 8.00 1.88
CA LEU A 64 9.95 7.08 0.76
C LEU A 64 8.88 7.60 -0.19
N SER A 65 7.78 8.12 0.36
CA SER A 65 6.65 8.64 -0.42
C SER A 65 7.02 9.87 -1.25
N ASN A 66 8.03 10.62 -0.83
CA ASN A 66 8.53 11.80 -1.54
C ASN A 66 9.60 11.47 -2.60
N GLN A 67 10.16 10.26 -2.57
CA GLN A 67 11.15 9.82 -3.55
C GLN A 67 10.49 9.42 -4.86
N LYS A 68 11.23 9.61 -5.96
CA LYS A 68 10.85 9.06 -7.27
C LYS A 68 11.21 7.57 -7.29
N ASN A 69 10.24 6.73 -6.98
CA ASN A 69 10.35 5.27 -7.03
C ASN A 69 9.73 4.70 -8.32
N ASP A 70 10.06 3.45 -8.65
CA ASP A 70 9.36 2.67 -9.70
C ASP A 70 8.07 2.00 -9.18
N PHE A 71 7.64 2.38 -7.98
CA PHE A 71 6.41 1.93 -7.34
C PHE A 71 5.71 3.09 -6.62
N LYS A 72 4.39 2.99 -6.48
CA LYS A 72 3.57 3.90 -5.68
C LYS A 72 3.61 3.50 -4.21
N VAL A 73 3.70 4.47 -3.30
CA VAL A 73 3.53 4.27 -1.85
C VAL A 73 2.12 4.67 -1.43
N ILE A 74 1.42 3.75 -0.78
CA ILE A 74 0.10 3.95 -0.18
C ILE A 74 0.16 3.45 1.26
N SER A 75 -0.55 4.11 2.15
CA SER A 75 -0.79 3.60 3.51
C SER A 75 -2.28 3.53 3.80
N ILE A 76 -2.67 2.56 4.63
CA ILE A 76 -4.06 2.32 5.00
C ILE A 76 -4.14 2.25 6.52
N VAL A 77 -5.05 3.03 7.09
CA VAL A 77 -5.50 2.92 8.48
C VAL A 77 -6.97 2.50 8.50
N SER A 78 -7.42 1.94 9.61
CA SER A 78 -8.76 1.37 9.71
C SER A 78 -9.57 2.03 10.83
N PRO A 79 -10.24 3.17 10.57
CA PRO A 79 -11.06 3.81 11.57
C PRO A 79 -12.07 2.88 12.23
N ASP A 80 -12.25 3.04 13.53
CA ASP A 80 -13.16 2.25 14.38
C ASP A 80 -12.88 0.73 14.38
N PHE A 81 -11.69 0.32 13.94
CA PHE A 81 -11.26 -1.08 13.91
C PHE A 81 -10.01 -1.29 14.76
N ARG A 82 -10.01 -2.36 15.57
CA ARG A 82 -8.88 -2.77 16.43
C ARG A 82 -8.28 -1.61 17.26
N GLY A 83 -9.13 -0.74 17.79
CA GLY A 83 -8.72 0.36 18.67
C GLY A 83 -8.17 1.59 17.95
N GLU A 84 -8.25 1.66 16.61
CA GLU A 84 -8.02 2.91 15.89
C GLU A 84 -9.12 3.95 16.22
N GLN A 85 -8.74 5.22 16.13
CA GLN A 85 -9.62 6.36 16.28
C GLN A 85 -10.73 6.38 15.21
N SER A 86 -11.75 7.21 15.42
CA SER A 86 -12.70 7.55 14.36
C SER A 86 -11.98 8.22 13.19
N ALA A 87 -12.58 8.20 11.99
CA ALA A 87 -11.99 8.80 10.81
C ALA A 87 -11.69 10.30 11.00
N ALA A 88 -12.59 11.02 11.67
CA ALA A 88 -12.45 12.44 11.96
C ALA A 88 -11.31 12.71 12.96
N ASP A 89 -11.24 11.94 14.04
CA ASP A 89 -10.22 12.09 15.07
C ASP A 89 -8.83 11.70 14.54
N PHE A 90 -8.74 10.60 13.79
CA PHE A 90 -7.52 10.19 13.11
C PHE A 90 -7.02 11.31 12.18
N THR A 91 -7.90 11.86 11.33
CA THR A 91 -7.52 12.93 10.39
C THR A 91 -7.00 14.17 11.13
N LYS A 92 -7.65 14.55 12.23
CA LYS A 92 -7.22 15.68 13.08
C LYS A 92 -5.87 15.40 13.77
N TRP A 93 -5.66 14.18 14.23
CA TRP A 93 -4.41 13.76 14.86
C TRP A 93 -3.26 13.66 13.86
N PHE A 94 -3.51 13.11 12.66
CA PHE A 94 -2.50 12.91 11.62
C PHE A 94 -1.94 14.23 11.09
N LYS A 95 -2.79 15.27 10.96
CA LYS A 95 -2.35 16.63 10.58
C LYS A 95 -1.28 17.23 11.51
N LYS A 96 -1.10 16.69 12.72
CA LYS A 96 -0.08 17.12 13.68
C LYS A 96 1.25 16.37 13.56
N GLN A 97 1.32 15.33 12.73
CA GLN A 97 2.51 14.48 12.57
C GLN A 97 3.51 15.00 11.53
N GLU A 98 3.18 16.10 10.83
CA GLU A 98 4.03 16.74 9.80
C GLU A 98 4.45 15.80 8.64
N ALA A 99 3.79 14.64 8.50
CA ALA A 99 4.08 13.61 7.50
C ALA A 99 3.30 13.87 6.19
N ASN A 100 3.61 14.98 5.52
CA ASN A 100 2.81 15.55 4.45
C ASN A 100 2.86 14.79 3.11
N ASN A 101 3.82 13.89 2.91
CA ASN A 101 4.00 13.19 1.63
C ASN A 101 3.28 11.84 1.58
N ILE A 102 2.71 11.39 2.70
CA ILE A 102 2.10 10.06 2.81
C ILE A 102 0.65 10.13 2.32
N THR A 103 0.31 9.31 1.33
CA THR A 103 -1.10 9.01 1.01
C THR A 103 -1.64 8.06 2.08
N VAL A 104 -2.59 8.52 2.89
CA VAL A 104 -3.27 7.71 3.90
C VAL A 104 -4.73 7.51 3.49
N LEU A 105 -5.11 6.25 3.31
CA LEU A 105 -6.48 5.84 2.98
C LEU A 105 -7.20 5.34 4.23
N LEU A 106 -8.52 5.59 4.26
CA LEU A 106 -9.39 5.27 5.40
C LEU A 106 -10.24 4.02 5.10
N ASP A 107 -9.79 2.87 5.60
CA ASP A 107 -10.52 1.59 5.55
C ASP A 107 -11.46 1.45 6.75
N ALA A 108 -12.57 2.19 6.74
CA ALA A 108 -13.55 2.17 7.82
C ALA A 108 -13.97 0.72 8.16
N ASN A 109 -13.91 0.37 9.44
CA ASN A 109 -14.19 -0.97 9.98
C ASN A 109 -13.22 -2.08 9.54
N GLY A 110 -12.10 -1.76 8.88
CA GLY A 110 -11.04 -2.71 8.57
C GLY A 110 -11.40 -3.77 7.52
N ASN A 111 -12.33 -3.47 6.61
CA ASN A 111 -12.81 -4.44 5.61
C ASN A 111 -11.69 -4.88 4.67
N TRP A 112 -10.91 -3.94 4.15
CA TRP A 112 -9.79 -4.24 3.26
C TRP A 112 -8.61 -4.82 4.01
N THR A 113 -8.33 -4.31 5.21
CA THR A 113 -7.32 -4.85 6.13
C THR A 113 -7.55 -6.34 6.38
N GLN A 114 -8.81 -6.75 6.57
CA GLN A 114 -9.17 -8.17 6.69
C GLN A 114 -9.00 -8.95 5.38
N LYS A 115 -9.43 -8.40 4.24
CA LYS A 115 -9.27 -9.04 2.92
C LYS A 115 -7.79 -9.25 2.53
N TYR A 116 -6.91 -8.36 2.96
CA TYR A 116 -5.45 -8.50 2.83
C TYR A 116 -4.83 -9.45 3.87
N GLY A 117 -5.64 -10.04 4.75
CA GLY A 117 -5.19 -11.01 5.75
C GLY A 117 -4.35 -10.40 6.89
N VAL A 118 -4.47 -9.09 7.13
CA VAL A 118 -3.64 -8.38 8.12
C VAL A 118 -4.06 -8.77 9.54
N ARG A 119 -3.12 -9.37 10.28
CA ARG A 119 -3.34 -9.83 11.66
C ARG A 119 -2.73 -8.93 12.73
N GLY A 120 -1.80 -8.05 12.34
CA GLY A 120 -1.14 -7.12 13.25
C GLY A 120 -0.54 -5.93 12.49
N TYR A 121 -0.22 -4.87 13.23
CA TYR A 121 0.36 -3.66 12.67
C TYR A 121 1.82 -3.48 13.11
N PRO A 122 2.70 -2.94 12.23
CA PRO A 122 2.43 -2.69 10.82
C PRO A 122 2.43 -4.00 10.01
N THR A 123 1.84 -3.97 8.82
CA THR A 123 1.99 -5.02 7.80
C THR A 123 2.22 -4.37 6.44
N SER A 124 3.18 -4.90 5.69
CA SER A 124 3.54 -4.46 4.34
C SER A 124 2.95 -5.41 3.30
N ALA A 125 2.31 -4.87 2.26
CA ALA A 125 1.90 -5.61 1.07
C ALA A 125 2.62 -5.05 -0.18
N TYR A 126 3.10 -5.97 -1.02
CA TYR A 126 3.88 -5.67 -2.21
C TYR A 126 3.13 -6.19 -3.43
N ILE A 127 2.69 -5.27 -4.28
CA ILE A 127 1.85 -5.53 -5.44
C ILE A 127 2.65 -5.24 -6.70
N GLY A 128 2.68 -6.20 -7.62
CA GLY A 128 3.35 -6.06 -8.91
C GLY A 128 2.57 -5.18 -9.90
N SER A 129 3.23 -4.77 -10.98
CA SER A 129 2.59 -4.00 -12.07
C SER A 129 1.49 -4.78 -12.78
N ASP A 130 1.48 -6.10 -12.63
CA ASP A 130 0.44 -7.03 -13.09
C ASP A 130 -0.73 -7.18 -12.10
N GLY A 131 -0.74 -6.42 -11.00
CA GLY A 131 -1.81 -6.45 -9.99
C GLY A 131 -1.75 -7.66 -9.04
N VAL A 132 -0.68 -8.45 -9.09
CA VAL A 132 -0.50 -9.62 -8.21
C VAL A 132 0.03 -9.19 -6.85
N LEU A 133 -0.56 -9.69 -5.76
CA LEU A 133 -0.01 -9.55 -4.41
C LEU A 133 1.17 -10.54 -4.26
N VAL A 134 2.38 -10.06 -4.50
CA VAL A 134 3.58 -10.90 -4.52
C VAL A 134 4.04 -11.28 -3.11
N LYS A 135 3.87 -10.37 -2.15
CA LYS A 135 4.29 -10.58 -0.76
C LYS A 135 3.42 -9.79 0.21
N SER A 136 3.13 -10.39 1.36
CA SER A 136 2.62 -9.72 2.55
C SER A 136 3.50 -10.09 3.74
N ALA A 137 3.93 -9.10 4.54
CA ALA A 137 4.86 -9.30 5.64
C ALA A 137 4.47 -8.45 6.86
N PRO A 138 4.21 -9.07 8.04
CA PRO A 138 4.01 -8.34 9.27
C PRO A 138 5.33 -7.75 9.80
N GLY A 139 5.23 -6.69 10.58
CA GLY A 139 6.36 -6.00 11.18
C GLY A 139 6.85 -4.81 10.35
N HIS A 140 7.81 -4.07 10.90
CA HIS A 140 8.40 -2.91 10.22
C HIS A 140 9.26 -3.36 9.05
N SER A 141 9.10 -2.70 7.91
CA SER A 141 9.98 -2.84 6.75
C SER A 141 10.67 -1.50 6.52
N SER A 142 12.00 -1.47 6.58
CA SER A 142 12.78 -0.27 6.25
C SER A 142 12.71 0.03 4.75
N ASN A 143 12.98 1.27 4.37
CA ASN A 143 13.00 1.70 2.97
C ASN A 143 13.97 0.87 2.13
N HIS A 144 15.13 0.52 2.69
CA HIS A 144 16.09 -0.35 2.01
C HIS A 144 15.49 -1.72 1.66
N VAL A 145 14.80 -2.35 2.62
CA VAL A 145 14.14 -3.65 2.41
C VAL A 145 12.98 -3.51 1.42
N ILE A 146 12.21 -2.43 1.49
CA ILE A 146 11.10 -2.17 0.56
C ILE A 146 11.63 -2.06 -0.86
N THR A 147 12.60 -1.18 -1.11
CA THR A 147 13.20 -0.98 -2.44
C THR A 147 13.84 -2.25 -2.97
N GLN A 148 14.62 -2.99 -2.16
CA GLN A 148 15.20 -4.27 -2.58
C GLN A 148 14.13 -5.31 -2.94
N THR A 149 13.01 -5.34 -2.22
CA THR A 149 11.91 -6.26 -2.53
C THR A 149 11.33 -5.95 -3.90
N PHE A 150 11.14 -4.67 -4.26
CA PHE A 150 10.60 -4.29 -5.58
C PHE A 150 11.55 -4.50 -6.75
N MET A 151 12.85 -4.61 -6.52
CA MET A 151 13.81 -5.02 -7.57
C MET A 151 13.55 -6.45 -8.07
N ALA A 152 12.95 -7.31 -7.23
CA ALA A 152 12.60 -8.68 -7.59
C ALA A 152 11.15 -8.83 -8.11
N ILE A 153 10.34 -7.77 -8.01
CA ILE A 153 8.93 -7.73 -8.44
C ILE A 153 8.85 -7.07 -9.80
N LYS A 154 7.99 -7.61 -10.66
CA LYS A 154 7.72 -7.03 -11.98
C LYS A 154 6.54 -6.08 -11.89
#